data_AF-A0A8T4LJN1-F1
#
_entry.id   AF-A0A8T4LJN1-F1
#
_cell.length_a   1.000
_cell.length_b   1.000
_cell.length_c   1.000
_cell.angle_alpha   90.00
_cell.angle_beta   90.00
_cell.angle_gamma   90.00
#
_symmetry.space_group_name_H-M   'P 1'
#
loop_
_entity.id
_entity.type
_entity.pdbx_description
1 polymer ?
#
loop_
_entity_poly.entity_id
_entity_poly.type
_entity_poly.pdbx_seq_one_letter_code
_entity_poly.pdbx_strand_id
1 'polypeptide(L)'
;MAKPVSLHALFFPGIVFHEFSHYLACLLFGVKVKRVKWFGKEDAYVVHETPQPLASVVITLAPFLLGNWLAYNVLEAATPLLGAGGLLSPSTPLALFYYWFALALLYYSFPSDQDGSNAFYNVLGAYRKGIFGSTPAVVKLLYLVTFPLAFLPLVFALGFMMLFSNSAGLRIIWTLSIVLLSFDPSLGAQFGNLFNGLASTVTRLFVGFIPLFP
;
A
#
# COMPACT_ATOMS: atom_id res chain seq x y z
N MET A 1 -22.59 15.32 26.74
CA MET A 1 -22.10 15.64 25.38
C MET A 1 -21.33 14.44 24.85
N ALA A 2 -21.84 13.74 23.83
CA ALA A 2 -21.08 12.70 23.15
C ALA A 2 -19.91 13.36 22.40
N LYS A 3 -18.68 12.85 22.57
CA LYS A 3 -17.54 13.30 21.75
C LYS A 3 -17.85 12.99 20.27
N PRO A 4 -17.54 13.90 19.32
CA PRO A 4 -17.69 13.61 17.91
C PRO A 4 -16.88 12.35 17.55
N VAL A 5 -17.49 11.47 16.76
CA VAL A 5 -16.82 10.27 16.25
C VAL A 5 -15.67 10.74 15.35
N SER A 6 -14.44 10.36 15.68
CA SER A 6 -13.29 10.67 14.83
C SER A 6 -13.41 9.92 13.50
N LEU A 7 -12.88 10.49 12.41
CA LEU A 7 -12.81 9.78 11.11
C LEU A 7 -12.15 8.40 11.26
N HIS A 8 -11.20 8.26 12.19
CA HIS A 8 -10.54 7.00 12.53
C HIS A 8 -11.53 5.92 13.01
N ALA A 9 -12.51 6.30 13.83
CA ALA A 9 -13.53 5.37 14.32
C ALA A 9 -14.54 5.01 13.22
N LEU A 10 -14.83 5.92 12.29
CA LEU A 10 -15.77 5.68 11.19
C LEU A 10 -15.15 4.86 10.06
N PHE A 11 -13.84 5.00 9.81
CA PHE A 11 -13.12 4.33 8.73
C PHE A 11 -12.05 3.36 9.26
N PHE A 12 -12.26 2.84 10.48
CA PHE A 12 -11.36 1.88 11.12
C PHE A 12 -11.02 0.64 10.28
N PRO A 13 -11.91 0.10 9.41
CA PRO A 13 -11.54 -1.06 8.62
C PRO A 13 -10.39 -0.76 7.65
N GLY A 14 -10.30 0.48 7.17
CA GLY A 14 -9.18 0.95 6.36
C GLY A 14 -7.85 0.91 7.11
N ILE A 15 -7.85 1.37 8.37
CA ILE A 15 -6.66 1.33 9.25
C ILE A 15 -6.26 -0.13 9.53
N VAL A 16 -7.22 -1.00 9.86
CA VAL A 16 -6.95 -2.42 10.09
C VAL A 16 -6.36 -3.07 8.85
N PHE A 17 -6.91 -2.76 7.68
CA PHE A 17 -6.44 -3.32 6.41
C PHE A 17 -5.06 -2.77 6.02
N HIS A 18 -4.76 -1.52 6.35
CA HIS A 18 -3.44 -0.92 6.18
C HIS A 18 -2.38 -1.73 6.92
N GLU A 19 -2.58 -1.94 8.22
CA GLU A 19 -1.68 -2.75 9.04
C GLU A 19 -1.64 -4.21 8.58
N PHE A 20 -2.78 -4.75 8.14
CA PHE A 20 -2.84 -6.11 7.60
C PHE A 20 -2.00 -6.25 6.33
N SER A 21 -1.94 -5.22 5.50
CA SER A 21 -1.14 -5.21 4.28
C SER A 21 0.36 -5.24 4.60
N HIS A 22 0.81 -4.47 5.59
CA HIS A 22 2.19 -4.56 6.12
C HIS A 22 2.49 -5.95 6.66
N TYR A 23 1.59 -6.50 7.45
CA TYR A 23 1.72 -7.84 8.03
C TYR A 23 1.85 -8.91 6.93
N LEU A 24 0.97 -8.87 5.93
CA LEU A 24 0.99 -9.82 4.82
C LEU A 24 2.30 -9.70 4.04
N ALA A 25 2.76 -8.48 3.75
CA ALA A 25 4.05 -8.28 3.10
C ALA A 25 5.20 -8.82 3.96
N CYS A 26 5.20 -8.61 5.28
CA CYS A 26 6.21 -9.20 6.16
C CYS A 26 6.26 -10.73 6.04
N LEU A 27 5.10 -11.40 6.06
CA LEU A 27 5.04 -12.86 5.89
C LEU A 27 5.57 -13.30 4.52
N LEU A 28 5.24 -12.57 3.46
CA LEU A 28 5.69 -12.88 2.10
C LEU A 28 7.22 -12.77 1.95
N PHE A 29 7.86 -11.83 2.64
CA PHE A 29 9.32 -11.64 2.62
C PHE A 29 10.06 -12.41 3.73
N GLY A 30 9.36 -13.25 4.49
CA GLY A 30 9.95 -13.98 5.62
C GLY A 30 10.45 -13.06 6.75
N VAL A 31 9.96 -11.83 6.83
CA VAL A 31 10.33 -10.85 7.85
C VAL A 31 9.55 -11.17 9.11
N LYS A 32 10.26 -11.47 10.20
CA LYS A 32 9.64 -11.87 11.46
C LYS A 32 8.84 -10.72 12.08
N VAL A 33 7.54 -10.94 12.19
CA VAL A 33 6.63 -10.04 12.94
C VAL A 33 6.76 -10.32 14.44
N LYS A 34 7.01 -9.27 15.21
CA LYS A 34 7.21 -9.33 16.67
C LYS A 34 5.93 -9.06 17.44
N ARG A 35 5.15 -8.05 17.02
CA ARG A 35 3.90 -7.65 17.66
C ARG A 35 2.93 -7.07 16.64
N VAL A 36 1.65 -7.30 16.84
CA VAL A 36 0.59 -6.68 16.05
C VAL A 36 -0.50 -6.18 16.97
N LYS A 37 -1.04 -5.00 16.65
CA LYS A 37 -2.23 -4.45 17.27
C LYS A 37 -3.18 -3.99 16.17
N TRP A 38 -4.24 -4.77 15.95
CA TRP A 38 -5.24 -4.50 14.91
C TRP A 38 -6.20 -3.38 15.29
N PHE A 39 -6.63 -3.37 16.55
CA PHE A 39 -7.64 -2.43 17.04
C PHE A 39 -7.05 -1.58 18.15
N GLY A 40 -7.20 -0.27 18.01
CA GLY A 40 -6.91 0.68 19.07
C GLY A 40 -7.73 1.94 18.85
N LYS A 41 -8.09 2.58 19.96
CA LYS A 41 -8.85 3.83 19.94
C LYS A 41 -8.08 4.97 19.25
N GLU A 42 -6.76 4.88 19.28
CA GLU A 42 -5.85 5.89 18.74
C GLU A 42 -4.84 5.25 17.77
N ASP A 43 -4.34 4.04 18.06
CA ASP A 43 -3.29 3.40 17.25
C ASP A 43 -3.56 1.93 16.91
N ALA A 44 -3.31 1.57 15.65
CA ALA A 44 -3.04 0.23 15.16
C ALA A 44 -1.59 0.18 14.64
N TYR A 45 -0.92 -0.97 14.73
CA TYR A 45 0.47 -1.10 14.27
C TYR A 45 0.91 -2.55 14.04
N VAL A 46 1.90 -2.72 13.18
CA VAL A 46 2.72 -3.93 13.02
C VAL A 46 4.18 -3.62 13.37
N VAL A 47 4.74 -4.34 14.35
CA VAL A 47 6.17 -4.29 14.66
C VAL A 47 6.84 -5.54 14.12
N HIS A 48 7.83 -5.36 13.25
CA HIS A 48 8.61 -6.44 12.65
C HIS A 48 10.11 -6.21 12.84
N GLU A 49 10.94 -7.19 12.48
CA GLU A 49 12.39 -7.01 12.42
C GLU A 49 12.82 -6.16 11.22
N THR A 50 14.09 -5.74 11.18
CA THR A 50 14.61 -4.95 10.06
C THR A 50 14.58 -5.79 8.78
N PRO A 51 13.76 -5.43 7.79
CA PRO A 51 13.68 -6.20 6.54
C PRO A 51 14.91 -5.93 5.68
N GLN A 52 15.15 -6.77 4.68
CA GLN A 52 16.09 -6.45 3.60
C GLN A 52 15.62 -5.18 2.85
N PRO A 53 16.52 -4.45 2.15
CA PRO A 53 16.18 -3.17 1.52
C PRO A 53 14.97 -3.24 0.57
N LEU A 54 14.94 -4.24 -0.32
CA LEU A 54 13.83 -4.44 -1.25
C LEU A 54 12.53 -4.77 -0.51
N ALA A 55 12.60 -5.70 0.45
CA ALA A 55 11.47 -6.08 1.29
C ALA A 55 10.91 -4.87 2.05
N SER A 56 11.77 -3.96 2.53
CA SER A 56 11.38 -2.72 3.18
C SER A 56 10.52 -1.84 2.29
N VAL A 57 10.90 -1.68 1.02
CA VAL A 57 10.15 -0.88 0.05
C VAL A 57 8.80 -1.53 -0.25
N VAL A 58 8.77 -2.86 -0.44
CA VAL A 58 7.53 -3.56 -0.75
C VAL A 58 6.57 -3.58 0.43
N ILE A 59 7.07 -3.77 1.66
CA ILE A 59 6.25 -3.65 2.89
C ILE A 59 5.63 -2.26 2.94
N THR A 60 6.42 -1.19 2.82
CA THR A 60 5.92 0.20 2.81
C THR A 60 4.85 0.45 1.72
N LEU A 61 5.00 -0.14 0.53
CA LEU A 61 4.03 0.05 -0.57
C LEU A 61 2.83 -0.90 -0.51
N ALA A 62 2.85 -1.91 0.36
CA ALA A 62 1.81 -2.93 0.41
C ALA A 62 0.41 -2.38 0.72
N PRO A 63 0.21 -1.46 1.69
CA PRO A 63 -1.11 -0.86 1.95
C PRO A 63 -1.69 -0.17 0.72
N PHE A 64 -0.83 0.49 -0.07
CA PHE A 64 -1.27 1.18 -1.28
C PHE A 64 -1.71 0.18 -2.33
N LEU A 65 -0.87 -0.81 -2.64
CA LEU A 65 -1.15 -1.78 -3.69
C LEU A 65 -2.35 -2.67 -3.35
N LEU A 66 -2.37 -3.26 -2.15
CA LEU A 66 -3.44 -4.18 -1.73
C LEU A 66 -4.73 -3.43 -1.43
N GLY A 67 -4.65 -2.25 -0.81
CA GLY A 67 -5.82 -1.43 -0.47
C GLY A 67 -6.56 -0.97 -1.72
N ASN A 68 -5.84 -0.46 -2.73
CA ASN A 68 -6.45 -0.03 -3.99
C ASN A 68 -7.00 -1.20 -4.78
N TRP A 69 -6.28 -2.33 -4.86
CA TRP A 69 -6.76 -3.52 -5.55
C TRP A 69 -8.04 -4.06 -4.90
N LEU A 70 -8.06 -4.26 -3.58
CA LEU A 70 -9.24 -4.78 -2.88
C LEU A 70 -10.41 -3.80 -2.99
N ALA A 71 -10.17 -2.49 -2.77
CA ALA A 71 -11.22 -1.49 -2.87
C ALA A 71 -11.87 -1.47 -4.26
N TYR A 72 -11.07 -1.56 -5.31
CA TYR A 72 -11.59 -1.61 -6.68
C TYR A 72 -12.50 -2.82 -6.91
N ASN A 73 -12.07 -4.02 -6.49
CA ASN A 73 -12.89 -5.24 -6.61
C ASN A 73 -14.19 -5.14 -5.78
N VAL A 74 -14.14 -4.53 -4.59
CA VAL A 74 -15.32 -4.29 -3.76
C VAL A 74 -16.28 -3.29 -4.45
N LEU A 75 -15.77 -2.25 -5.09
CA LEU A 75 -16.58 -1.28 -5.85
C LEU A 75 -17.25 -1.93 -7.05
N GLU A 76 -16.53 -2.75 -7.83
CA GLU A 76 -17.12 -3.50 -8.94
C GLU A 76 -18.24 -4.43 -8.47
N ALA A 77 -18.06 -5.09 -7.31
CA ALA A 77 -19.11 -5.90 -6.70
C ALA A 77 -20.29 -5.08 -6.17
N ALA A 78 -20.08 -3.81 -5.80
CA ALA A 78 -21.11 -2.91 -5.28
C ALA A 78 -22.02 -2.34 -6.39
N THR A 79 -21.45 -2.01 -7.56
CA THR A 79 -22.16 -1.39 -8.68
C THR A 79 -23.45 -2.13 -9.10
N PRO A 80 -23.48 -3.45 -9.31
CA PRO A 80 -24.71 -4.15 -9.69
C PRO A 80 -25.76 -4.17 -8.57
N LEU A 81 -25.34 -4.03 -7.30
CA LEU A 81 -26.25 -4.03 -6.15
C LEU A 81 -27.06 -2.73 -6.03
N LEU A 82 -26.63 -1.64 -6.66
CA LEU A 82 -27.40 -0.39 -6.70
C LEU A 82 -28.66 -0.47 -7.57
N GLY A 83 -28.67 -1.36 -8.58
CA GLY A 83 -29.84 -1.70 -9.41
C GLY A 83 -30.61 -0.52 -10.03
N ALA A 84 -31.68 -0.84 -10.78
CA ALA A 84 -32.58 0.17 -11.35
C ALA A 84 -33.52 0.82 -10.31
N GLY A 85 -33.62 0.26 -9.10
CA GLY A 85 -34.47 0.76 -8.01
C GLY A 85 -33.86 1.89 -7.16
N GLY A 86 -32.60 2.25 -7.41
CA GLY A 86 -31.91 3.34 -6.71
C GLY A 86 -31.82 3.10 -5.20
N LEU A 87 -31.93 4.17 -4.40
CA LEU A 87 -31.78 4.12 -2.94
C LEU A 87 -32.90 3.34 -2.20
N LEU A 88 -33.95 2.92 -2.90
CA LEU A 88 -35.10 2.22 -2.34
C LEU A 88 -35.03 0.69 -2.55
N SER A 89 -33.98 0.17 -3.19
CA SER A 89 -33.80 -1.26 -3.39
C SER A 89 -33.47 -1.96 -2.06
N PRO A 90 -33.98 -3.19 -1.81
CA PRO A 90 -33.57 -3.99 -0.66
C PRO A 90 -32.07 -4.31 -0.63
N SER A 91 -31.40 -4.26 -1.79
CA SER A 91 -29.94 -4.44 -1.93
C SER A 91 -29.13 -3.19 -1.59
N THR A 92 -29.77 -2.02 -1.46
CA THR A 92 -29.10 -0.73 -1.22
C THR A 92 -28.28 -0.70 0.07
N PRO A 93 -28.74 -1.21 1.23
CA PRO A 93 -27.91 -1.21 2.44
C PRO A 93 -26.60 -1.98 2.28
N LEU A 94 -26.64 -3.12 1.57
CA LEU A 94 -25.44 -3.91 1.29
C LEU A 94 -24.50 -3.18 0.32
N ALA A 95 -25.05 -2.55 -0.72
CA ALA A 95 -24.26 -1.72 -1.63
C ALA A 95 -23.57 -0.56 -0.87
N LEU A 96 -24.31 0.16 -0.01
CA LEU A 96 -23.77 1.24 0.82
C LEU A 96 -22.67 0.75 1.77
N PHE A 97 -22.82 -0.45 2.34
CA PHE A 97 -21.76 -1.07 3.13
C PHE A 97 -20.50 -1.33 2.31
N TYR A 98 -20.62 -1.81 1.07
CA TYR A 98 -19.48 -2.06 0.18
C TYR A 98 -18.79 -0.75 -0.21
N TYR A 99 -19.56 0.29 -0.56
CA TYR A 99 -19.00 1.62 -0.83
C TYR A 99 -18.30 2.18 0.40
N TRP A 100 -18.91 2.14 1.59
CA TRP A 100 -18.28 2.60 2.83
C TRP A 100 -16.97 1.86 3.11
N PHE A 101 -16.96 0.53 2.96
CA PHE A 101 -15.77 -0.29 3.16
C PHE A 101 -14.67 0.05 2.13
N ALA A 102 -15.00 0.14 0.84
CA ALA A 102 -14.05 0.53 -0.20
C ALA A 102 -13.47 1.93 0.01
N LEU A 103 -14.31 2.90 0.42
CA LEU A 103 -13.86 4.25 0.77
C LEU A 103 -12.89 4.22 1.95
N ALA A 104 -13.14 3.38 2.97
CA ALA A 104 -12.22 3.18 4.09
C ALA A 104 -10.85 2.69 3.62
N LEU A 105 -10.85 1.67 2.76
CA LEU A 105 -9.63 1.09 2.19
C LEU A 105 -8.84 2.12 1.38
N LEU A 106 -9.50 2.86 0.48
CA LEU A 106 -8.85 3.85 -0.38
C LEU A 106 -8.24 5.00 0.43
N TYR A 107 -8.99 5.55 1.38
CA TYR A 107 -8.56 6.70 2.17
C TYR A 107 -7.34 6.39 3.05
N TYR A 108 -7.24 5.17 3.57
CA TYR A 108 -6.13 4.71 4.40
C TYR A 108 -5.09 3.88 3.63
N SER A 109 -5.17 3.78 2.31
CA SER A 109 -4.23 2.99 1.51
C SER A 109 -2.82 3.60 1.42
N PHE A 110 -2.67 4.91 1.65
CA PHE A 110 -1.37 5.57 1.50
C PHE A 110 -0.44 5.30 2.69
N PRO A 111 0.86 5.01 2.46
CA PRO A 111 1.84 4.83 3.52
C PRO A 111 2.02 6.11 4.34
N SER A 112 2.37 5.94 5.62
CA SER A 112 2.71 7.05 6.50
C SER A 112 4.11 7.59 6.24
N ASP A 113 4.41 8.77 6.81
CA ASP A 113 5.76 9.34 6.76
C ASP A 113 6.81 8.44 7.42
N GLN A 114 6.39 7.69 8.45
CA GLN A 114 7.24 6.72 9.13
C GLN A 114 7.56 5.53 8.21
N ASP A 115 6.57 4.99 7.49
CA ASP A 115 6.77 3.87 6.56
C ASP A 115 7.69 4.26 5.42
N GLY A 116 7.49 5.45 4.84
CA GLY A 116 8.33 6.00 3.77
C GLY A 116 9.76 6.21 4.22
N SER A 117 9.95 6.84 5.39
CA SER A 117 11.27 7.09 5.96
C SER A 117 12.02 5.80 6.27
N ASN A 118 11.35 4.82 6.87
CA ASN A 118 11.95 3.53 7.19
C ASN A 118 12.45 2.80 5.94
N ALA A 119 11.65 2.75 4.87
CA ALA A 119 12.09 2.17 3.60
C ALA A 119 13.27 2.93 2.99
N PHE A 120 13.19 4.25 2.93
CA PHE A 120 14.25 5.09 2.36
C PHE A 120 15.58 4.90 3.10
N TYR A 121 15.57 4.99 4.44
CA TYR A 121 16.79 4.86 5.24
C TYR A 121 17.35 3.43 5.23
N ASN A 122 16.51 2.41 5.08
CA ASN A 122 16.97 1.03 4.93
C ASN A 122 17.75 0.85 3.60
N VAL A 123 17.19 1.33 2.49
CA VAL A 123 17.88 1.31 1.18
C VAL A 123 19.17 2.14 1.23
N LEU A 124 19.12 3.34 1.82
CA LEU A 124 20.30 4.19 1.98
C LEU A 124 21.38 3.56 2.84
N GLY A 125 20.99 2.89 3.93
CA GLY A 125 21.91 2.15 4.78
C GLY A 125 22.63 1.03 4.03
N ALA A 126 21.90 0.27 3.19
CA ALA A 126 22.50 -0.78 2.38
C ALA A 126 23.49 -0.25 1.35
N TYR A 127 23.16 0.82 0.63
CA TYR A 127 24.08 1.46 -0.32
C TYR A 127 25.30 2.05 0.39
N ARG A 128 25.12 2.73 1.53
CA ARG A 128 26.25 3.24 2.33
C ARG A 128 27.18 2.13 2.77
N LYS A 129 26.64 1.02 3.28
CA LYS A 129 27.43 -0.16 3.65
C LYS A 129 28.13 -0.79 2.45
N GLY A 130 27.47 -0.86 1.30
CA GLY A 130 28.03 -1.38 0.05
C GLY A 130 29.19 -0.55 -0.51
N ILE A 131 29.11 0.78 -0.41
CA ILE A 131 30.10 1.73 -0.94
C ILE A 131 31.26 1.94 0.05
N PHE A 132 30.95 2.21 1.32
CA PHE A 132 31.94 2.60 2.33
C PHE A 132 32.42 1.44 3.21
N GLY A 133 31.80 0.27 3.13
CA GLY A 133 32.20 -0.91 3.89
C GLY A 133 33.46 -1.60 3.34
N SER A 134 33.81 -2.71 3.98
CA SER A 134 34.95 -3.56 3.59
C SER A 134 34.63 -4.51 2.42
N THR A 135 33.84 -4.05 1.45
CA THR A 135 33.47 -4.81 0.24
C THR A 135 34.56 -4.74 -0.84
N PRO A 136 34.66 -5.73 -1.73
CA PRO A 136 35.58 -5.68 -2.87
C PRO A 136 35.34 -4.48 -3.78
N ALA A 137 36.39 -3.97 -4.44
CA ALA A 137 36.29 -2.78 -5.30
C ALA A 137 35.24 -2.91 -6.41
N VAL A 138 35.10 -4.11 -7.00
CA VAL A 138 34.08 -4.40 -8.03
C VAL A 138 32.66 -4.20 -7.47
N VAL A 139 32.41 -4.64 -6.24
CA VAL A 139 31.11 -4.49 -5.57
C VAL A 139 30.83 -3.01 -5.26
N LYS A 140 31.84 -2.25 -4.82
CA LYS A 140 31.71 -0.80 -4.62
C LYS A 140 31.33 -0.06 -5.90
N LEU A 141 31.99 -0.40 -7.01
CA LEU A 141 31.68 0.17 -8.32
C LEU A 141 30.24 -0.16 -8.73
N LEU A 142 29.78 -1.40 -8.51
CA LEU A 142 28.41 -1.79 -8.78
C LEU A 142 27.40 -0.96 -7.97
N TYR A 143 27.63 -0.77 -6.66
CA TYR A 143 26.77 0.08 -5.84
C TYR A 143 26.80 1.55 -6.30
N LEU A 144 27.94 2.10 -6.71
CA LEU A 144 28.01 3.48 -7.21
C LEU A 144 27.23 3.66 -8.51
N VAL A 145 27.36 2.72 -9.45
CA VAL A 145 26.66 2.78 -10.75
C VAL A 145 25.16 2.58 -10.59
N THR A 146 24.74 1.66 -9.71
CA THR A 146 23.32 1.38 -9.48
C THR A 146 22.64 2.40 -8.56
N PHE A 147 23.40 3.21 -7.81
CA PHE A 147 22.85 4.20 -6.88
C PHE A 147 21.83 5.15 -7.54
N PRO A 148 22.14 5.89 -8.62
CA PRO A 148 21.16 6.78 -9.25
C PRO A 148 19.96 6.02 -9.82
N LEU A 149 20.19 4.80 -10.33
CA LEU A 149 19.12 3.96 -10.90
C LEU A 149 18.15 3.45 -9.83
N ALA A 150 18.61 3.22 -8.60
CA ALA A 150 17.75 2.81 -7.49
C ALA A 150 17.10 4.01 -6.78
N PHE A 151 17.86 5.09 -6.53
CA PHE A 151 17.38 6.21 -5.72
C PHE A 151 16.42 7.13 -6.46
N LEU A 152 16.62 7.35 -7.76
CA LEU A 152 15.72 8.21 -8.53
C LEU A 152 14.27 7.69 -8.48
N PRO A 153 13.97 6.43 -8.87
CA PRO A 153 12.60 5.92 -8.78
C PRO A 153 12.13 5.78 -7.33
N LEU A 154 13.00 5.44 -6.38
CA LEU A 154 12.63 5.35 -4.97
C LEU A 154 12.17 6.70 -4.41
N VAL A 155 12.91 7.78 -4.67
CA VAL A 155 12.56 9.13 -4.23
C VAL A 155 11.27 9.60 -4.90
N PHE A 156 11.12 9.36 -6.21
CA PHE A 156 9.87 9.71 -6.90
C PHE A 156 8.68 8.94 -6.35
N ALA A 157 8.80 7.61 -6.20
CA ALA A 157 7.69 6.78 -5.74
C ALA A 157 7.33 7.07 -4.27
N LEU A 158 8.29 6.99 -3.34
CA LEU A 158 8.02 7.25 -1.92
C LEU A 158 7.67 8.71 -1.67
N GLY A 159 8.40 9.64 -2.31
CA GLY A 159 8.13 11.08 -2.18
C GLY A 159 6.74 11.43 -2.68
N PHE A 160 6.31 10.88 -3.82
CA PHE A 160 4.94 11.07 -4.32
C PHE A 160 3.90 10.53 -3.32
N MET A 161 4.10 9.32 -2.78
CA MET A 161 3.16 8.76 -1.80
C MET A 161 3.07 9.58 -0.51
N MET A 162 4.19 10.13 -0.03
CA MET A 162 4.22 10.99 1.17
C MET A 162 3.51 12.34 0.98
N LEU A 163 3.30 12.81 -0.26
CA LEU A 163 2.43 13.97 -0.51
C LEU A 163 0.98 13.68 -0.12
N PHE A 164 0.51 12.44 -0.36
CA PHE A 164 -0.83 12.01 0.04
C PHE A 164 -0.93 11.80 1.55
N SER A 165 0.16 11.38 2.19
CA SER A 165 0.23 11.28 3.66
C SER A 165 -0.17 12.60 4.33
N ASN A 166 0.31 13.72 3.80
CA ASN A 166 0.13 15.05 4.39
C ASN A 166 -1.12 15.82 3.90
N SER A 167 -1.82 15.33 2.87
CA SER A 167 -2.96 16.05 2.29
C SER A 167 -4.21 15.20 2.20
N ALA A 168 -5.17 15.46 3.11
CA ALA A 168 -6.50 14.85 3.05
C ALA A 168 -7.22 15.15 1.72
N GLY A 169 -7.00 16.33 1.13
CA GLY A 169 -7.57 16.69 -0.16
C GLY A 169 -7.09 15.79 -1.29
N LEU A 170 -5.79 15.47 -1.34
CA LEU A 170 -5.24 14.55 -2.34
C LEU A 170 -5.79 13.14 -2.17
N ARG A 171 -5.94 12.66 -0.92
CA ARG A 171 -6.56 11.36 -0.65
C ARG A 171 -8.02 11.31 -1.08
N ILE A 172 -8.78 12.38 -0.86
CA ILE A 172 -10.18 12.49 -1.30
C ILE A 172 -10.24 12.48 -2.83
N ILE A 173 -9.41 13.28 -3.50
CA ILE A 173 -9.36 13.31 -4.97
C ILE A 173 -9.03 11.92 -5.51
N TRP A 174 -8.03 11.25 -4.96
CA TRP A 174 -7.68 9.87 -5.36
C TRP A 174 -8.84 8.90 -5.17
N THR A 175 -9.47 8.94 -3.99
CA THR A 175 -10.60 8.08 -3.65
C THR A 175 -11.76 8.29 -4.62
N LEU A 176 -12.11 9.55 -4.92
CA LEU A 176 -13.15 9.88 -5.88
C LEU A 176 -12.79 9.42 -7.29
N SER A 177 -11.54 9.57 -7.72
CA SER A 177 -11.08 9.07 -9.02
C SER A 177 -11.28 7.57 -9.16
N ILE A 178 -10.92 6.77 -8.14
CA ILE A 178 -11.13 5.31 -8.19
C ILE A 178 -12.61 4.95 -8.19
N VAL A 179 -13.43 5.64 -7.39
CA VAL A 179 -14.88 5.45 -7.39
C VAL A 179 -15.49 5.77 -8.75
N LEU A 180 -15.10 6.88 -9.37
CA LEU A 180 -15.56 7.25 -10.72
C LEU A 180 -15.13 6.23 -11.77
N LEU A 181 -13.89 5.73 -11.69
CA LEU A 181 -13.40 4.66 -12.57
C LEU A 181 -14.22 3.37 -12.44
N SER A 182 -14.72 3.05 -11.24
CA SER A 182 -15.55 1.84 -11.04
C SER A 182 -16.93 1.89 -11.73
N PHE A 183 -17.37 3.08 -12.18
CA PHE A 183 -18.59 3.25 -12.96
C PHE A 183 -18.37 3.19 -14.48
N ASP A 184 -17.12 3.25 -14.95
CA ASP A 184 -16.78 3.11 -16.37
C ASP A 184 -16.21 1.70 -16.64
N PRO A 185 -16.98 0.80 -17.29
CA PRO A 185 -16.53 -0.57 -17.55
C PRO A 185 -15.26 -0.66 -18.41
N SER A 186 -15.02 0.32 -19.28
CA SER A 186 -13.89 0.32 -20.22
C SER A 186 -12.58 0.74 -19.56
N LEU A 187 -12.64 1.72 -18.67
CA LEU A 187 -11.49 2.17 -17.88
C LEU A 187 -11.24 1.26 -16.67
N GLY A 188 -12.32 0.76 -16.08
CA GLY A 188 -12.26 -0.23 -15.00
C GLY A 188 -11.52 -1.50 -15.40
N ALA A 189 -11.86 -2.08 -16.56
CA ALA A 189 -11.16 -3.26 -17.08
C ALA A 189 -9.66 -3.03 -17.27
N GLN A 190 -9.24 -1.84 -17.74
CA GLN A 190 -7.82 -1.48 -17.88
C GLN A 190 -7.12 -1.36 -16.52
N PHE A 191 -7.79 -0.75 -15.53
CA PHE A 191 -7.28 -0.60 -14.17
C PHE A 191 -7.14 -1.96 -13.46
N GLY A 192 -8.16 -2.82 -13.56
CA GLY A 192 -8.10 -4.19 -13.04
C GLY A 192 -6.98 -5.01 -13.69
N ASN A 193 -6.82 -4.91 -15.01
CA ASN A 193 -5.73 -5.57 -15.73
C ASN A 193 -4.34 -5.07 -15.31
N LEU A 194 -4.19 -3.78 -15.02
CA LEU A 194 -2.94 -3.21 -14.50
C LEU A 194 -2.57 -3.83 -13.14
N PHE A 195 -3.50 -3.87 -12.19
CA PHE A 195 -3.21 -4.45 -10.87
C PHE A 195 -3.00 -5.96 -10.92
N ASN A 196 -3.75 -6.69 -11.73
CA ASN A 196 -3.53 -8.12 -11.95
C ASN A 196 -2.17 -8.38 -12.61
N GLY A 197 -1.79 -7.53 -13.56
CA GLY A 197 -0.45 -7.52 -14.18
C GLY A 197 0.66 -7.26 -13.17
N LEU A 198 0.50 -6.24 -12.31
CA LEU A 198 1.44 -5.92 -11.23
C LEU A 198 1.54 -7.08 -10.23
N ALA A 199 0.42 -7.62 -9.76
CA ALA A 199 0.39 -8.77 -8.86
C ALA A 199 1.10 -10.00 -9.47
N SER A 200 0.88 -10.28 -10.76
CA SER A 200 1.55 -11.39 -11.45
C SER A 200 3.05 -11.15 -11.65
N THR A 201 3.46 -9.90 -11.93
CA THR A 201 4.87 -9.51 -12.11
C THR A 201 5.62 -9.57 -10.79
N VAL A 202 5.02 -9.04 -9.73
CA VAL A 202 5.48 -9.13 -8.35
C VAL A 202 5.68 -10.61 -7.97
N THR A 203 4.68 -11.47 -8.22
CA THR A 203 4.78 -12.93 -8.05
C THR A 203 5.95 -13.55 -8.86
N ARG A 204 6.16 -13.14 -10.11
CA ARG A 204 7.24 -13.67 -10.97
C ARG A 204 8.64 -13.22 -10.54
N LEU A 205 8.78 -11.96 -10.13
CA LEU A 205 10.02 -11.44 -9.55
C LEU A 205 10.35 -12.20 -8.26
N PHE A 206 9.35 -12.66 -7.51
CA PHE A 206 9.53 -13.47 -6.30
C PHE A 206 10.01 -14.89 -6.55
N VAL A 207 9.56 -15.57 -7.60
CA VAL A 207 10.06 -16.91 -7.95
C VAL A 207 11.48 -16.85 -8.53
N GLY A 208 11.86 -15.73 -9.15
CA GLY A 208 13.18 -15.54 -9.76
C GLY A 208 14.28 -15.03 -8.83
N PHE A 209 13.96 -14.43 -7.68
CA PHE A 209 14.95 -13.87 -6.74
C PHE A 209 15.26 -14.84 -5.57
N ILE A 210 15.90 -15.96 -5.92
CA ILE A 210 16.76 -16.74 -5.01
C ILE A 210 18.20 -16.25 -5.29
N PRO A 211 19.01 -15.90 -4.28
CA PRO A 211 19.54 -14.55 -4.07
C PRO A 211 20.76 -14.17 -4.94
N LEU A 212 20.78 -12.92 -5.40
CA LEU A 212 21.97 -12.23 -5.97
C LEU A 212 22.61 -11.21 -5.01
N PHE A 213 22.31 -11.27 -3.71
CA PHE A 213 22.99 -10.47 -2.70
C PHE A 213 23.39 -11.37 -1.51
N PRO A 214 24.71 -11.60 -1.28
CA PRO A 214 25.21 -12.20 -0.05
C PRO A 214 25.12 -11.24 1.14
#